data_AF-A0A6L7H1E9-F1
#
_entry.id   AF-A0A6L7H1E9-F1
#
_cell.length_a   1.000
_cell.length_b   1.000
_cell.length_c   1.000
_cell.angle_alpha   90.00
_cell.angle_beta   90.00
_cell.angle_gamma   90.00
#
_symmetry.space_group_name_H-M   'P 1'
#
loop_
_entity.id
_entity.type
_entity.pdbx_description
1 polymer ?
#
loop_
_entity_poly.entity_id
_entity_poly.type
_entity_poly.pdbx_seq_one_letter_code
_entity_poly.pdbx_strand_id
1 'polypeptide(L)'
;MGKSQRNKGMRREREFASLIGGARVPLSGAMDGYSNDVKGLGLEWEVKARKEGFKTLYNWLEDEREQPDALAIKADRKPWLVVMPLDTFLKMVK
;
A
#
# COMPACT_ATOMS: atom_id res chain seq x y z
N MET A 1 -12.64 -11.82 12.65
CA MET A 1 -12.85 -10.71 11.68
C MET A 1 -14.16 -10.96 10.92
N GLY A 2 -15.07 -9.99 10.85
CA GLY A 2 -16.38 -10.19 10.20
C GLY A 2 -16.32 -10.32 8.68
N LYS A 3 -17.34 -10.95 8.07
CA LYS A 3 -17.46 -11.17 6.61
C LYS A 3 -17.31 -9.87 5.81
N SER A 4 -17.88 -8.76 6.29
CA SER A 4 -17.81 -7.45 5.65
C SER A 4 -16.37 -6.90 5.57
N GLN A 5 -15.60 -7.05 6.65
CA GLN A 5 -14.20 -6.62 6.70
C GLN A 5 -13.32 -7.47 5.79
N ARG A 6 -13.53 -8.80 5.76
CA ARG A 6 -12.83 -9.70 4.84
C ARG A 6 -13.10 -9.36 3.38
N ASN A 7 -14.36 -9.11 3.03
CA ASN A 7 -14.72 -8.72 1.67
C ASN A 7 -14.13 -7.35 1.28
N LYS A 8 -14.07 -6.41 2.23
CA LYS A 8 -13.42 -5.11 2.02
C LYS A 8 -11.91 -5.27 1.74
N GLY A 9 -11.20 -6.07 2.53
CA GLY A 9 -9.79 -6.39 2.30
C GLY A 9 -9.56 -6.98 0.92
N MET A 10 -10.28 -8.06 0.58
CA MET A 10 -10.19 -8.70 -0.73
C MET A 10 -10.45 -7.76 -1.91
N ARG A 11 -11.36 -6.78 -1.77
CA ARG A 11 -11.59 -5.78 -2.82
C ARG A 11 -10.38 -4.85 -3.00
N ARG A 12 -9.81 -4.37 -1.90
CA ARG A 12 -8.63 -3.47 -1.93
C ARG A 12 -7.39 -4.17 -2.48
N GLU A 13 -7.19 -5.44 -2.13
CA GLU A 13 -6.09 -6.24 -2.68
C GLU A 13 -6.24 -6.46 -4.20
N ARG A 14 -7.47 -6.70 -4.69
CA ARG A 14 -7.73 -6.85 -6.13
C ARG A 14 -7.55 -5.55 -6.89
N GLU A 15 -8.06 -4.46 -6.34
CA GLU A 15 -7.90 -3.11 -6.87
C GLU A 15 -6.41 -2.77 -7.02
N PHE A 16 -5.63 -2.94 -5.94
CA PHE A 16 -4.19 -2.67 -5.97
C PHE A 16 -3.44 -3.56 -6.96
N ALA A 17 -3.71 -4.89 -6.96
CA ALA A 17 -3.11 -5.80 -7.93
C ALA A 17 -3.39 -5.38 -9.38
N SER A 18 -4.63 -4.99 -9.68
CA SER A 18 -5.00 -4.50 -11.01
C SER A 18 -4.24 -3.23 -11.40
N LEU A 19 -4.07 -2.27 -10.48
CA LEU A 19 -3.41 -1.00 -10.76
C LEU A 19 -1.92 -1.17 -11.09
N ILE A 20 -1.25 -2.12 -10.44
CA ILE A 20 0.18 -2.38 -10.65
C ILE A 20 0.45 -3.46 -11.71
N GLY A 21 -0.58 -4.01 -12.37
CA GLY A 21 -0.44 -5.14 -13.29
C GLY A 21 0.06 -6.43 -12.62
N GLY A 22 -0.23 -6.58 -11.33
CA GLY A 22 0.16 -7.73 -10.51
C GLY A 22 -0.96 -8.75 -10.31
N ALA A 23 -0.73 -9.68 -9.40
CA ALA A 23 -1.68 -10.72 -9.01
C ALA A 23 -1.79 -10.84 -7.50
N ARG A 24 -2.99 -11.14 -7.00
CA ARG A 24 -3.17 -11.50 -5.60
C ARG A 24 -2.58 -12.87 -5.29
N VAL A 25 -2.03 -13.02 -4.09
CA VAL A 25 -1.61 -14.31 -3.56
C VAL A 25 -2.85 -15.05 -3.02
N PRO A 26 -3.17 -16.26 -3.53
CA PRO A 26 -4.27 -17.05 -3.00
C PRO A 26 -3.93 -17.51 -1.58
N LEU A 27 -4.91 -17.58 -0.69
CA LEU A 27 -4.71 -18.03 0.71
C LEU A 27 -3.64 -17.25 1.49
N SER A 28 -3.34 -16.00 1.10
CA SER A 28 -2.42 -15.09 1.82
C SER A 28 -2.67 -15.13 3.33
N GLY A 29 -1.63 -15.46 4.09
CA GLY A 29 -1.64 -15.50 5.56
C GLY A 29 -2.50 -16.61 6.19
N ALA A 30 -3.14 -17.46 5.38
CA ALA A 30 -3.98 -18.57 5.82
C ALA A 30 -3.30 -19.94 5.67
N MET A 31 -2.20 -20.02 4.93
CA MET A 31 -1.43 -21.25 4.71
C MET A 31 0.07 -20.93 4.64
N ASP A 32 0.90 -21.81 5.19
CA ASP A 32 2.36 -21.67 5.12
C ASP A 32 2.83 -21.65 3.65
N GLY A 33 3.77 -20.77 3.34
CA GLY A 33 4.27 -20.53 1.98
C GLY A 33 3.47 -19.52 1.15
N TYR A 34 2.33 -19.03 1.66
CA TYR A 34 1.51 -18.00 1.01
C TYR A 34 1.56 -16.70 1.81
N SER A 35 2.73 -16.06 1.83
CA SER A 35 2.94 -14.75 2.44
C SER A 35 2.60 -13.61 1.48
N ASN A 36 2.28 -12.44 2.05
CA ASN A 36 1.95 -11.20 1.35
C ASN A 36 0.65 -11.29 0.52
N ASP A 37 0.03 -10.15 0.27
CA ASP A 37 -1.30 -10.09 -0.35
C ASP A 37 -1.25 -10.03 -1.88
N VAL A 38 -0.24 -9.35 -2.44
CA VAL A 38 -0.09 -9.08 -3.86
C VAL A 38 1.36 -9.27 -4.31
N LYS A 39 1.56 -9.80 -5.51
CA LYS A 39 2.85 -9.85 -6.22
C LYS A 39 2.77 -9.00 -7.48
N GLY A 40 3.74 -8.13 -7.70
CA GLY A 40 3.78 -7.24 -8.86
C GLY A 40 4.97 -6.32 -8.82
N LEU A 41 5.40 -5.83 -9.98
CA LEU A 41 6.59 -4.96 -10.11
C LEU A 41 7.87 -5.57 -9.50
N GLY A 42 7.99 -6.91 -9.55
CA GLY A 42 9.13 -7.64 -8.97
C GLY A 42 9.14 -7.72 -7.43
N LEU A 43 8.09 -7.25 -6.76
CA LEU A 43 8.00 -7.19 -5.30
C LEU A 43 6.79 -7.97 -4.76
N GLU A 44 6.85 -8.29 -3.48
CA GLU A 44 5.74 -8.82 -2.69
C GLU A 44 5.19 -7.73 -1.77
N TRP A 45 3.87 -7.57 -1.74
CA TRP A 45 3.18 -6.43 -1.14
C TRP A 45 2.15 -6.89 -0.11
N GLU A 46 2.19 -6.27 1.07
CA GLU A 46 1.14 -6.35 2.07
C GLU A 46 0.18 -5.15 1.90
N VAL A 47 -1.12 -5.39 1.78
CA VAL A 47 -2.11 -4.34 1.51
C VAL A 47 -2.84 -3.94 2.79
N LYS A 48 -2.65 -2.68 3.21
CA LYS A 48 -3.37 -2.10 4.35
C LYS A 48 -4.26 -0.95 3.90
N ALA A 49 -5.54 -1.04 4.25
CA ALA A 49 -6.50 0.06 4.10
C ALA A 49 -7.13 0.37 5.46
N ARG A 50 -6.81 1.54 6.03
CA ARG A 50 -7.31 2.02 7.32
C ARG A 50 -7.70 3.49 7.20
N LYS A 51 -8.72 3.90 7.95
CA LYS A 51 -9.16 5.29 8.02
C LYS A 51 -8.24 6.09 8.94
N GLU A 52 -8.09 5.62 10.17
CA GLU A 52 -7.18 6.17 11.15
C GLU A 52 -5.79 5.51 11.03
N GLY A 53 -4.74 6.25 11.41
CA GLY A 53 -3.33 5.80 11.34
C GLY A 53 -2.57 6.26 10.09
N PHE A 54 -3.27 6.53 8.98
CA PHE A 54 -2.66 7.12 7.77
C PHE A 54 -3.09 8.56 7.50
N LYS A 55 -4.10 9.07 8.22
CA LYS A 55 -4.65 10.42 8.03
C LYS A 55 -3.58 11.51 8.02
N THR A 56 -2.62 11.45 8.95
CA THR A 56 -1.53 12.42 9.02
C THR A 56 -0.64 12.40 7.78
N LEU A 57 -0.38 11.22 7.18
CA LEU A 57 0.41 11.12 5.95
C LEU A 57 -0.33 11.77 4.77
N TYR A 58 -1.64 11.54 4.66
CA TYR A 58 -2.46 12.20 3.64
C TYR A 58 -2.49 13.71 3.84
N ASN A 59 -2.71 14.19 5.06
CA ASN A 59 -2.69 15.62 5.36
C ASN A 59 -1.36 16.29 4.96
N TRP A 60 -0.22 15.61 5.15
CA TRP A 60 1.08 16.15 4.73
C TRP A 60 1.30 16.10 3.21
N LEU A 61 0.78 15.09 2.52
CA LEU A 61 0.83 15.00 1.05
C LEU A 61 -0.12 16.00 0.37
N GLU A 62 -1.25 16.29 1.01
CA GLU A 62 -2.31 17.17 0.50
C GLU A 62 -2.15 18.62 1.01
N ASP A 63 -1.00 18.96 1.61
CA ASP A 63 -0.74 20.32 2.08
C ASP A 63 -0.75 21.30 0.89
N GLU A 64 -1.73 22.19 0.85
CA GLU A 64 -1.95 23.12 -0.28
C GLU A 64 -0.83 24.17 -0.42
N ARG A 65 -0.08 24.43 0.65
CA ARG A 65 1.01 25.41 0.64
C ARG A 65 2.29 24.78 0.11
N GLU A 66 2.64 23.59 0.59
CA GLU A 66 3.90 22.94 0.26
C GLU A 66 3.79 22.04 -0.98
N GLN A 67 2.61 21.47 -1.24
CA GLN A 67 2.28 20.60 -2.38
C GLN A 67 3.36 19.56 -2.73
N PRO A 68 3.80 18.72 -1.77
CA PRO A 68 4.89 17.78 -2.02
C PRO A 68 4.44 16.57 -2.86
N ASP A 69 5.27 16.14 -3.81
CA ASP A 69 5.03 14.91 -4.59
C ASP A 69 5.16 13.62 -3.75
N ALA A 70 5.97 13.67 -2.69
CA ALA A 70 6.31 12.55 -1.82
C ALA A 70 6.78 13.02 -0.43
N LEU A 71 6.67 12.13 0.56
CA LEU A 71 7.23 12.31 1.90
C LEU A 71 8.44 11.40 2.11
N ALA A 72 9.48 11.92 2.74
CA ALA A 72 10.55 11.13 3.34
C ALA A 72 10.34 11.10 4.86
N ILE A 73 10.08 9.92 5.42
CA ILE A 73 9.79 9.75 6.86
C ILE A 73 10.75 8.75 7.49
N LYS A 74 11.09 8.96 8.76
CA LYS A 74 12.00 8.10 9.52
C LYS A 74 11.65 8.11 11.00
N ALA A 75 11.70 6.94 11.61
CA ALA A 75 11.72 6.79 13.06
C ALA A 75 13.17 6.60 13.54
N ASP A 76 13.43 6.88 14.81
CA ASP A 76 14.75 6.67 15.40
C ASP A 76 15.26 5.24 15.15
N ARG A 77 16.54 5.13 14.74
CA ARG A 77 17.22 3.87 14.41
C ARG A 77 16.49 2.96 13.38
N LYS A 78 15.59 3.52 12.57
CA LYS A 78 14.96 2.82 11.44
C LYS A 78 15.43 3.40 10.11
N PRO A 79 15.44 2.63 9.00
CA PRO A 79 15.67 3.19 7.67
C PRO A 79 14.63 4.26 7.31
N TRP A 80 14.95 5.10 6.32
CA TRP A 80 13.98 6.01 5.73
C TRP A 80 12.91 5.24 4.97
N LEU A 81 11.69 5.75 5.01
CA LEU A 81 10.59 5.34 4.16
C LEU A 81 10.25 6.49 3.22
N VAL A 82 9.97 6.14 1.97
CA VAL A 82 9.38 7.06 1.00
C VAL A 82 7.91 6.73 0.89
N VAL A 83 7.06 7.74 1.06
CA VAL A 83 5.60 7.62 0.93
C VAL A 83 5.15 8.57 -0.17
N MET A 84 4.50 8.04 -1.20
CA MET A 84 4.00 8.84 -2.32
C MET A 84 2.69 8.24 -2.87
N PRO A 85 1.87 9.03 -3.59
CA PRO A 85 0.75 8.49 -4.33
C PRO A 85 1.18 7.38 -5.31
N LEU A 86 0.35 6.36 -5.47
CA LEU A 86 0.65 5.22 -6.35
C LEU A 86 0.91 5.67 -7.80
N ASP A 87 0.15 6.65 -8.29
CA ASP A 87 0.30 7.17 -9.65
C ASP A 87 1.67 7.84 -9.86
N THR A 88 2.17 8.57 -8.86
CA THR A 88 3.53 9.15 -8.88
C THR A 88 4.57 8.04 -8.99
N PHE A 89 4.45 7.00 -8.15
CA PHE A 89 5.35 5.84 -8.20
C PHE A 89 5.32 5.12 -9.55
N LEU A 90 4.12 4.84 -10.09
CA LEU A 90 3.95 4.12 -11.35
C LEU A 90 4.52 4.89 -12.56
N LYS A 91 4.60 6.23 -12.50
CA LYS A 91 5.28 7.03 -13.52
C LYS A 91 6.81 6.87 -13.48
N MET A 92 7.38 6.45 -12.36
CA MET A 92 8.84 6.31 -12.18
C MET A 92 9.36 4.92 -12.53
N VAL A 93 8.53 3.88 -12.40
CA VAL A 93 8.94 2.46 -12.57
C VAL A 93 8.47 1.83 -13.88
N LYS A 94 7.79 2.60 -14.73
CA LYS A 94 7.43 2.21 -16.11
C LYS A 94 8.43 2.80 -17.08
#